data_AF-A0A091GJD3-F1
#
_entry.id   AF-A0A091GJD3-F1
#
_cell.length_a   1.000
_cell.length_b   1.000
_cell.length_c   1.000
_cell.angle_alpha   90.00
_cell.angle_beta   90.00
_cell.angle_gamma   90.00
#
_symmetry.space_group_name_H-M   'P 1'
#
loop_
_entity.id
_entity.type
_entity.pdbx_description
1 polymer ?
#
loop_
_entity_poly.entity_id
_entity_poly.type
_entity_poly.pdbx_seq_one_letter_code
_entity_poly.pdbx_strand_id
1 'polypeptide(L)' 'LQRKKEFKAKEAVALGFHGSCTTEAEKETLEKISVIQQNFQKNCEVVISQLSLLVCDMKLEIHVNYCING' A
#
# COMPACT_ATOMS: atom_id res chain seq x y z
N LEU A 1 9.47 -45.64 -23.08
CA LEU A 1 8.19 -45.54 -22.34
C LEU A 1 8.32 -44.81 -21.00
N GLN A 2 9.34 -45.12 -20.19
CA GLN A 2 9.59 -44.52 -18.87
C GLN A 2 9.67 -42.97 -18.87
N ARG A 3 10.54 -42.38 -19.71
CA ARG A 3 10.65 -40.90 -19.82
C ARG A 3 9.33 -40.19 -20.12
N LYS A 4 8.44 -40.81 -20.92
CA LYS A 4 7.14 -40.21 -21.24
C LYS A 4 6.21 -40.16 -20.01
N LYS A 5 6.29 -41.17 -19.14
CA LYS A 5 5.56 -41.19 -17.86
C LYS A 5 6.10 -40.13 -16.91
N GLU A 6 7.43 -40.03 -16.77
CA GLU A 6 8.08 -39.02 -15.94
C GLU A 6 7.77 -37.59 -16.42
N PHE A 7 7.78 -37.37 -17.73
CA PHE A 7 7.39 -36.08 -18.31
C PHE A 7 5.95 -35.72 -17.97
N LYS A 8 5.00 -36.64 -18.16
CA LYS A 8 3.59 -36.42 -17.82
C LYS A 8 3.36 -36.20 -16.32
N ALA A 9 4.11 -36.87 -15.46
CA ALA A 9 4.04 -36.63 -14.01
C ALA A 9 4.52 -35.22 -13.65
N LYS A 10 5.64 -34.75 -14.21
CA LYS A 10 6.15 -33.38 -13.98
C LYS A 10 5.19 -32.31 -14.52
N GLU A 11 4.61 -32.53 -15.69
CA GLU A 11 3.61 -31.63 -16.29
C GLU A 11 2.37 -31.49 -15.38
N ALA A 12 1.85 -32.60 -14.85
CA ALA A 12 0.71 -32.57 -13.92
C ALA A 12 1.03 -31.82 -12.62
N VAL A 13 2.23 -32.01 -12.06
CA VAL A 13 2.68 -31.29 -10.86
C VAL A 13 2.82 -29.79 -11.13
N ALA A 14 3.41 -29.40 -12.26
CA ALA A 14 3.59 -27.99 -12.62
C ALA A 14 2.24 -27.27 -12.80
N LEU A 15 1.27 -27.91 -13.44
CA LEU A 15 -0.07 -27.35 -13.63
C LEU A 15 -0.83 -27.18 -12.30
N GLY A 16 -0.74 -28.17 -11.40
CA GLY A 16 -1.33 -28.06 -10.06
C GLY A 16 -0.65 -27.00 -9.19
N PHE A 17 0.68 -26.86 -9.30
CA PHE A 17 1.46 -25.88 -8.57
C PHE A 17 1.13 -24.44 -8.99
N HIS A 18 0.89 -24.18 -10.27
CA HIS A 18 0.54 -22.84 -10.76
C HIS A 18 -0.72 -22.29 -10.07
N GLY A 19 -1.76 -23.11 -9.92
CA GLY A 19 -3.00 -22.71 -9.22
C GLY A 19 -2.77 -22.42 -7.73
N SER A 20 -1.89 -23.17 -7.06
CA SER A 20 -1.56 -22.95 -5.65
C SER A 20 -0.73 -21.67 -5.43
N CYS A 21 0.16 -21.33 -6.37
CA CYS A 21 0.98 -20.13 -6.29
C CYS A 21 0.12 -18.86 -6.45
N THR A 22 -0.83 -18.88 -7.38
CA THR A 22 -1.76 -17.76 -7.60
C THR A 22 -2.63 -17.50 -6.37
N THR A 23 -3.15 -18.54 -5.72
CA THR A 23 -3.99 -18.36 -4.52
C THR A 23 -3.23 -17.82 -3.32
N GLU A 24 -1.95 -18.20 -3.17
CA GLU A 24 -1.12 -17.68 -2.08
C GLU A 24 -0.79 -16.20 -2.29
N ALA A 25 -0.44 -15.81 -3.52
CA ALA A 25 -0.18 -14.41 -3.87
C ALA A 25 -1.42 -13.53 -3.68
N GLU A 26 -2.60 -14.03 -4.04
CA GLU A 26 -3.88 -13.35 -3.81
C GLU A 26 -4.18 -13.19 -2.31
N LYS A 27 -3.97 -14.24 -1.52
CA LYS A 27 -4.17 -14.20 -0.07
C LYS A 27 -3.25 -13.17 0.59
N GLU A 28 -1.96 -13.17 0.27
CA GLU A 28 -1.01 -12.19 0.80
C GLU A 28 -1.41 -10.75 0.41
N THR A 29 -1.88 -10.57 -0.84
CA THR A 29 -2.36 -9.26 -1.31
C THR A 29 -3.56 -8.78 -0.52
N LEU A 30 -4.54 -9.65 -0.26
CA LEU A 30 -5.72 -9.31 0.54
C LEU A 30 -5.36 -8.99 2.00
N GLU A 31 -4.44 -9.73 2.60
CA GLU A 31 -3.93 -9.45 3.95
C GLU A 31 -3.26 -8.07 4.00
N LYS A 32 -2.41 -7.73 3.03
CA LYS A 32 -1.77 -6.41 2.94
C LYS A 32 -2.78 -5.28 2.77
N ILE A 33 -3.79 -5.46 1.91
CA ILE A 33 -4.86 -4.48 1.74
C ILE A 33 -5.62 -4.28 3.05
N SER A 34 -5.94 -5.36 3.77
CA SER A 34 -6.63 -5.29 5.06
C SER A 34 -5.83 -4.49 6.10
N VAL A 35 -4.51 -4.72 6.18
CA VAL A 35 -3.62 -3.95 7.07
C VAL A 35 -3.59 -2.48 6.70
N ILE A 36 -3.50 -2.15 5.40
CA ILE A 36 -3.51 -0.76 4.92
C ILE A 36 -4.83 -0.08 5.29
N GLN A 37 -5.96 -0.74 5.06
CA GLN A 37 -7.29 -0.21 5.40
C GLN A 37 -7.44 0.02 6.90
N GLN A 38 -7.00 -0.93 7.72
CA GLN A 38 -7.06 -0.80 9.18
C GLN A 38 -6.17 0.36 9.67
N ASN A 39 -4.97 0.50 9.11
CA ASN A 39 -4.08 1.62 9.44
C ASN A 39 -4.69 2.96 9.01
N PHE A 40 -5.29 3.03 7.82
CA PHE A 40 -5.99 4.23 7.38
C PHE A 40 -7.12 4.59 8.35
N GLN A 41 -8.00 3.65 8.67
CA GLN A 41 -9.14 3.88 9.56
C GLN A 41 -8.70 4.37 10.95
N LYS A 42 -7.61 3.83 11.49
CA LYS A 42 -7.07 4.24 12.80
C LYS A 42 -6.48 5.67 12.80
N ASN A 43 -5.89 6.10 11.68
CA ASN A 43 -5.08 7.33 11.65
C ASN A 43 -5.75 8.51 10.93
N CYS A 44 -6.76 8.25 10.09
CA CYS A 44 -7.35 9.24 9.20
C CYS A 44 -7.87 10.48 9.97
N GLU A 45 -8.63 10.28 11.05
CA GLU A 45 -9.21 11.37 11.83
C GLU A 45 -8.15 12.28 12.47
N VAL A 46 -7.08 11.67 13.01
CA VAL A 46 -5.98 12.42 13.64
C VAL A 46 -5.24 13.25 12.60
N VAL A 47 -4.93 12.66 11.45
CA VAL A 47 -4.24 13.35 10.35
C VAL A 47 -5.09 14.50 9.81
N ILE A 48 -6.39 14.28 9.57
CA ILE A 48 -7.31 15.33 9.12
C ILE A 48 -7.37 16.46 10.13
N SER A 49 -7.52 16.14 11.42
CA SER A 49 -7.61 17.16 12.48
C SER A 49 -6.35 18.03 12.53
N GLN A 50 -5.18 17.41 12.46
CA GLN A 50 -3.90 18.13 12.45
C GLN A 50 -3.74 19.01 11.20
N LEU A 51 -4.11 18.47 10.04
CA LEU A 51 -4.05 19.22 8.78
C LEU A 51 -5.00 20.42 8.80
N SER A 52 -6.22 20.24 9.31
CA SER A 52 -7.19 21.33 9.45
C SER A 52 -6.66 22.44 10.34
N LEU A 53 -6.03 22.12 11.46
CA LEU A 53 -5.41 23.12 12.33
C LEU A 53 -4.33 23.92 11.59
N LEU A 54 -3.47 23.25 10.83
CA LEU A 54 -2.41 23.91 10.06
C LEU A 54 -2.97 24.85 8.97
N VAL A 55 -4.01 24.41 8.26
CA VAL A 55 -4.61 25.20 7.17
C VAL A 55 -5.39 26.40 7.71
N CYS A 56 -6.02 26.26 8.87
CA CYS A 56 -6.78 27.34 9.50
C CYS A 56 -5.90 28.34 10.27
N ASP A 57 -4.67 27.97 10.66
CA ASP A 57 -3.73 28.85 11.34
C ASP A 57 -3.00 29.78 10.35
N MET A 58 -3.67 30.84 9.93
CA MET A 58 -3.07 31.86 9.07
C MET A 58 -2.05 32.71 9.85
N LYS A 59 -0.76 32.44 9.61
CA LYS A 59 0.33 33.27 10.10
C LYS A 59 0.63 34.40 9.13
N LEU A 60 0.11 35.58 9.46
CA LEU A 60 0.46 36.80 8.76
C LEU A 60 1.88 37.21 9.15
N GLU A 61 2.78 37.20 8.19
CA GLU A 61 4.15 37.66 8.37
C GLU A 61 4.45 38.79 7.39
N ILE A 62 5.08 39.85 7.91
CA ILE A 62 5.66 40.88 7.09
C ILE A 62 7.03 40.36 6.64
N HIS A 63 7.32 40.48 5.35
CA HIS A 63 8.62 40.07 4.82
C HIS A 63 9.75 40.73 5.61
N VAL A 64 10.80 39.96 5.93
CA VAL A 64 11.90 40.40 6.81
C VAL A 64 12.58 41.70 6.36
N ASN A 65 12.51 42.00 5.06
CA ASN A 65 13.09 43.21 4.46
C ASN A 65 12.10 44.37 4.27
N TYR A 66 10.92 44.33 4.89
CA TYR A 66 9.97 45.43 4.79
C TYR A 66 10.53 46.68 5.49
N CYS A 67 10.87 47.69 4.69
CA CYS A 67 11.32 48.99 5.17
C CYS A 67 10.24 50.04 4.91
N ILE A 68 9.90 50.81 5.93
CA ILE A 68 8.87 51.87 5.86
C ILE A 68 9.40 53.09 5.07
N ASN A 69 10.73 53.30 5.03
CA ASN A 69 11.37 54.47 4.42
C ASN A 69 12.59 54.07 3.55
N GLY A 70 12.37 53.21 2.55
CA GLY A 70 13.34 52.97 1.46
C GLY A 70 13.37 54.11 0.45
#